data_AF-A0A1V5KJJ6-F1
#
_entry.id   AF-A0A1V5KJJ6-F1
#
_cell.length_a   1.000
_cell.length_b   1.000
_cell.length_c   1.000
_cell.angle_alpha   90.00
_cell.angle_beta   90.00
_cell.angle_gamma   90.00
#
_symmetry.space_group_name_H-M   'P 1'
#
loop_
_entity.id
_entity.type
_entity.pdbx_description
1 polymer ?
#
loop_
_entity_poly.entity_id
_entity_poly.type
_entity_poly.pdbx_seq_one_letter_code
_entity_poly.pdbx_strand_id
1 'polypeptide(L)' 'MTTGGSVKEVIHLAQQAGGKVKGAAFLVDRSAGRAQFTVPFFAALKMDVITYPPEECPLCKQGLAVVKPGSRKV' A
#
# COMPACT_ATOMS: atom_id res chain seq x y z
N MET A 1 -0.56 -4.03 -0.47
CA MET A 1 -0.04 -2.98 -1.36
C MET A 1 -0.73 -1.66 -1.08
N THR A 2 0.06 -0.61 -0.83
CA THR A 2 -0.37 0.79 -0.70
C THR A 2 0.01 1.56 -1.97
N THR A 3 1.14 2.27 -1.94
CA THR A 3 1.72 3.00 -3.06
C THR A 3 2.57 2.10 -3.96
N GLY A 4 3.02 0.95 -3.44
CA GLY A 4 3.86 0.00 -4.17
C GLY A 4 5.34 0.41 -4.29
N GLY A 5 5.76 1.54 -3.71
CA GLY A 5 7.12 2.07 -3.82
C GLY A 5 8.20 1.07 -3.40
N SER A 6 8.10 0.51 -2.19
CA SER A 6 9.08 -0.47 -1.69
C SER A 6 9.13 -1.74 -2.55
N VAL A 7 8.01 -2.16 -3.14
CA VAL A 7 7.97 -3.34 -4.01
C VAL A 7 8.69 -3.05 -5.33
N LYS A 8 8.54 -1.85 -5.89
CA LYS A 8 9.30 -1.42 -7.09
C LYS A 8 10.81 -1.46 -6.83
N GLU A 9 11.24 -0.96 -5.68
CA GLU A 9 12.65 -0.97 -5.28
C GLU A 9 13.21 -2.40 -5.19
N VAL A 10 12.49 -3.31 -4.52
CA VAL A 10 12.88 -4.72 -4.42
C VAL A 10 12.93 -5.40 -5.79
N ILE A 11 11.95 -5.13 -6.68
CA ILE A 11 11.97 -5.66 -8.06
C ILE A 11 13.23 -5.20 -8.79
N HIS A 12 13.56 -3.91 -8.68
CA HIS A 12 14.75 -3.35 -9.32
C HIS A 12 16.03 -3.98 -8.81
N LEU A 13 16.19 -4.10 -7.48
CA LEU A 13 17.36 -4.73 -6.85
C LEU A 13 17.51 -6.20 -7.28
N ALA A 14 16.41 -6.96 -7.30
CA ALA A 14 16.43 -8.34 -7.73
C ALA A 14 16.88 -8.46 -9.20
N GLN A 15 16.41 -7.57 -10.07
CA GLN A 15 16.83 -7.51 -11.48
C GLN A 15 18.31 -7.14 -11.64
N GLN A 16 18.80 -6.16 -10.86
CA GLN A 16 20.22 -5.77 -10.87
C GLN A 16 21.14 -6.90 -10.40
N ALA A 17 20.67 -7.75 -9.49
CA ALA A 17 21.39 -8.95 -9.06
C ALA A 17 21.33 -10.11 -10.08
N GLY A 18 20.80 -9.88 -11.29
CA GLY A 18 20.64 -10.90 -12.33
C GLY A 18 19.38 -11.77 -12.19
N GLY A 19 18.50 -11.45 -11.24
CA GLY A 19 17.24 -12.14 -11.02
C GLY A 19 16.22 -11.84 -12.11
N LYS A 20 15.51 -12.88 -12.57
CA LYS A 20 14.38 -12.73 -13.51
C LYS A 20 13.07 -12.67 -12.75
N VAL A 21 12.66 -11.46 -12.36
CA VAL A 21 11.38 -11.25 -11.67
C VAL A 21 10.21 -11.56 -12.61
N LYS A 22 9.40 -12.55 -12.25
CA LYS A 22 8.23 -12.98 -13.06
C LYS A 22 6.91 -12.33 -12.64
N GLY A 23 6.84 -11.77 -11.44
CA GLY A 23 5.67 -11.05 -10.96
C GLY A 23 5.74 -10.73 -9.47
N ALA A 24 4.72 -10.03 -8.98
CA ALA A 24 4.53 -9.73 -7.56
C ALA A 24 3.14 -10.18 -7.09
N ALA A 25 3.05 -10.64 -5.85
CA ALA A 25 1.78 -11.07 -5.26
C ALA A 25 1.54 -10.38 -3.92
N PHE A 26 0.27 -10.05 -3.65
CA PHE A 26 -0.15 -9.38 -2.43
C PHE A 26 -1.37 -10.07 -1.82
N LEU A 27 -1.49 -10.06 -0.50
CA LEU A 27 -2.74 -10.47 0.15
C LEU A 27 -3.84 -9.42 -0.07
N VAL A 28 -3.52 -8.14 0.18
CA VAL A 28 -4.46 -7.03 0.06
C VAL A 28 -3.85 -5.92 -0.79
N ASP A 29 -4.59 -5.40 -1.75
CA ASP A 29 -4.28 -4.22 -2.54
C ASP A 29 -5.28 -3.10 -2.24
N ARG A 30 -4.77 -1.97 -1.72
CA ARG A 30 -5.52 -0.74 -1.44
C ARG A 30 -5.03 0.46 -2.27
N SER A 31 -4.41 0.20 -3.42
CA SER A 31 -3.91 1.25 -4.32
C SER A 31 -5.00 1.90 -5.18
N ALA A 32 -6.22 1.33 -5.18
CA ALA A 32 -7.30 1.70 -6.09
C ALA A 32 -6.87 1.64 -7.57
N GLY A 33 -6.03 0.66 -7.93
CA GLY A 33 -5.53 0.48 -9.30
C GLY A 33 -4.44 1.49 -9.73
N ARG A 34 -4.00 2.38 -8.84
CA ARG A 34 -2.95 3.38 -9.15
C ARG A 34 -1.54 2.80 -9.16
N ALA A 35 -1.35 1.61 -8.58
CA ALA A 35 -0.05 0.96 -8.56
C ALA A 35 0.27 0.38 -9.94
N GLN A 36 1.46 0.71 -10.45
CA GLN A 36 1.97 0.20 -11.73
C GLN A 36 3.32 -0.47 -11.50
N PHE A 37 3.52 -1.65 -12.08
CA PHE A 37 4.78 -2.38 -12.03
C PHE A 37 5.22 -2.77 -13.43
N THR A 38 6.53 -2.97 -13.60
CA THR A 38 7.14 -3.48 -14.83
C THR A 38 6.92 -4.98 -15.03
N VAL A 39 6.30 -5.65 -14.06
CA VAL A 39 6.02 -7.09 -14.05
C VAL A 39 4.55 -7.33 -13.72
N PRO A 40 3.96 -8.47 -14.12
CA PRO A 40 2.62 -8.85 -13.74
C PRO A 40 2.45 -8.86 -12.21
N PHE A 41 1.28 -8.46 -11.72
CA PHE A 41 1.00 -8.51 -10.31
C PHE A 41 -0.42 -8.95 -9.99
N PHE A 42 -0.57 -9.59 -8.84
CA PHE A 42 -1.80 -10.21 -8.41
C PHE A 42 -2.08 -9.87 -6.94
N ALA A 43 -3.35 -9.75 -6.58
CA ALA A 43 -3.77 -9.54 -5.21
C ALA A 43 -4.93 -10.48 -4.88
N ALA A 44 -4.90 -11.12 -3.72
CA ALA A 44 -5.98 -11.99 -3.27
C ALA A 44 -7.26 -11.18 -2.98
N LEU A 45 -7.10 -9.96 -2.43
CA LEU A 45 -8.15 -8.99 -2.20
C LEU A 45 -7.76 -7.63 -2.79
N LYS A 46 -8.67 -7.03 -3.53
CA LYS A 46 -8.59 -5.62 -3.95
C LYS A 46 -9.68 -4.85 -3.22
N MET A 47 -9.31 -3.79 -2.54
CA MET A 47 -10.26 -2.92 -1.85
C MET A 47 -9.94 -1.46 -2.12
N ASP A 48 -10.96 -0.64 -2.24
CA ASP A 48 -10.77 0.81 -2.25
C ASP A 48 -10.83 1.32 -0.80
N VAL A 49 -9.89 2.19 -0.45
CA VAL A 49 -9.82 2.80 0.88
C VAL A 49 -9.78 4.29 0.70
N ILE A 50 -10.83 4.94 1.19
CA ILE A 50 -10.96 6.40 1.12
C ILE A 50 -10.00 7.02 2.14
N THR A 51 -9.15 7.93 1.65
CA THR A 51 -8.32 8.77 2.50
C THR A 51 -9.03 10.11 2.67
N TYR A 52 -9.29 10.49 3.91
CA TYR A 52 -9.87 11.79 4.24
C TYR A 52 -8.78 12.75 4.71
N PRO A 53 -8.81 14.03 4.29
CA PRO A 53 -8.09 15.06 5.01
C PRO A 53 -8.72 15.24 6.42
N PRO A 54 -7.95 15.70 7.43
CA PRO A 54 -8.42 15.80 8.81
C PRO A 54 -9.77 16.52 8.97
N GLU A 55 -9.96 17.60 8.22
CA GLU A 55 -11.15 18.46 8.21
C GLU A 55 -12.39 17.79 7.58
N GLU A 56 -12.21 16.76 6.74
CA GLU A 56 -13.31 16.03 6.10
C GLU A 56 -13.59 14.67 6.74
N CYS A 57 -12.71 14.18 7.62
CA CYS A 57 -12.84 12.87 8.24
C CYS A 57 -14.12 12.79 9.12
N PRO A 58 -15.08 11.89 8.79
CA PRO A 58 -16.33 11.76 9.54
C PRO A 58 -16.13 11.38 11.01
N LEU A 59 -15.09 10.60 11.31
CA LEU A 59 -14.76 10.19 12.67
C LEU A 59 -14.07 11.30 13.46
N CYS A 60 -13.24 12.12 12.81
CA CYS A 60 -12.62 13.30 13.45
C CYS A 60 -13.69 14.34 13.83
N LYS A 61 -14.68 14.56 12.97
CA LYS A 61 -15.82 15.47 13.24
C LYS A 61 -16.65 15.05 14.45
N GLN A 62 -16.65 13.76 14.79
CA GLN A 62 -17.34 13.23 15.97
C GLN A 62 -16.55 13.42 17.27
N GLY A 63 -15.30 13.92 17.21
CA GLY A 63 -14.47 14.13 18.39
C GLY A 63 -14.03 12.85 19.09
N LEU A 64 -14.06 11.71 18.40
CA LEU A 64 -13.69 10.41 18.97
C LEU A 64 -12.20 10.39 19.36
N ALA A 65 -11.89 9.78 20.50
CA ALA A 65 -10.51 9.60 20.94
C ALA A 65 -9.75 8.72 19.94
N VAL A 66 -8.74 9.31 19.29
CA VAL A 66 -7.91 8.59 18.31
C VAL A 66 -6.88 7.76 19.05
N VAL A 67 -6.92 6.44 18.85
CA VAL A 67 -5.89 5.53 19.32
C VAL A 67 -4.90 5.29 18.19
N LYS A 68 -3.61 5.45 18.46
CA LYS A 68 -2.55 5.02 17.54
C LYS A 68 -2.17 3.57 17.86
N PRO A 69 -2.62 2.58 17.08
CA PRO A 69 -2.16 1.21 17.25
C PRO A 69 -0.68 1.09 16.85
N GLY A 70 0.08 0.33 17.63
CA GLY A 70 1.47 -0.01 17.34
C GLY A 70 2.49 0.52 18.34
N SER A 71 3.71 0.01 18.26
CA SER A 71 4.79 0.23 19.24
C SER A 71 5.59 1.52 19.06
N ARG A 72 5.39 2.25 17.96
CA ARG A 72 6.14 3.49 17.67
C ARG A 72 5.37 4.68 18.23
N LYS A 73 6.01 5.50 19.06
CA LYS A 73 5.49 6.81 19.48
C LYS A 73 5.61 7.79 18.30
N VAL A 74 4.64 8.69 18.17
CA VAL A 74 4.68 9.89 17.31
C VAL A 74 4.75 11.07 18.24
#